data_AF-A0AAW1LYV3-F1
#
_entry.id   AF-A0AAW1LYV3-F1
#
_cell.length_a   1.000
_cell.length_b   1.000
_cell.length_c   1.000
_cell.angle_alpha   90.00
_cell.angle_beta   90.00
_cell.angle_gamma   90.00
#
_symmetry.space_group_name_H-M   'P 1'
#
loop_
_entity.id
_entity.type
_entity.pdbx_description
1 polymer ?
#
loop_
_entity_poly.entity_id
_entity_poly.type
_entity_poly.pdbx_seq_one_letter_code
_entity_poly.pdbx_strand_id
1 'polypeptide(L)'
;DLEVAPDFFEYFTATYPLLLEDPTLWCISAWNDNGKIGLVNENTPEQLYRTDFFPGLGWMLTKKLWSELCTKWPKSYWDDWIRQPNQRKERACIRPEISRTKTFGKIGVSNGLFFEKHLKYIKLNGLFVPFTKMDLNYLLKDTYDSEFVVKVYQSPVVSYQELKEDKIVYDGPVRIVYHTKDAFKRNAKMLGLMDDFRSGVPRMAYRGIVTFFYKKRIVHLAPSFNWKGYDLSWS
;
A
#
# COMPACT_ATOMS: atom_id res chain seq x y z
N ASP A 1 20.11 3.86 3.15
CA ASP A 1 19.76 5.20 2.64
C ASP A 1 18.34 5.62 3.04
N LEU A 2 17.89 5.23 4.25
CA LEU A 2 16.56 5.55 4.76
C LEU A 2 16.66 6.41 6.01
N GLU A 3 15.88 7.48 6.05
CA GLU A 3 15.55 8.26 7.23
C GLU A 3 14.26 7.69 7.83
N VAL A 4 14.16 7.64 9.16
CA VAL A 4 13.00 7.09 9.89
C VAL A 4 12.21 8.19 10.58
N ALA A 5 10.89 8.01 10.66
CA ALA A 5 9.98 8.94 11.33
C ALA A 5 10.12 8.87 12.86
N PRO A 6 9.67 9.90 13.61
CA PRO A 6 9.73 9.92 15.08
C PRO A 6 9.01 8.76 15.76
N ASP A 7 7.98 8.19 15.11
CA ASP A 7 7.16 7.06 15.59
C ASP A 7 7.56 5.72 14.96
N PHE A 8 8.71 5.61 14.29
CA PHE A 8 9.09 4.38 13.57
C PHE A 8 9.11 3.14 14.48
N PHE A 9 9.75 3.22 15.64
CA PHE A 9 9.81 2.11 16.60
C PHE A 9 8.47 1.84 17.28
N GLU A 10 7.71 2.90 17.58
CA GLU A 10 6.36 2.82 18.15
C GLU A 10 5.42 2.04 17.20
N TYR A 11 5.48 2.36 15.90
CA TYR A 11 4.74 1.68 14.84
C TYR A 11 5.05 0.18 14.77
N PHE A 12 6.33 -0.20 14.73
CA PHE A 12 6.70 -1.62 14.69
C PHE A 12 6.39 -2.37 15.99
N THR A 13 6.54 -1.72 17.14
CA THR A 13 6.20 -2.31 18.44
C THR A 13 4.71 -2.66 18.52
N ALA A 14 3.84 -1.74 18.10
CA ALA A 14 2.40 -1.95 18.15
C ALA A 14 1.88 -2.97 17.11
N THR A 15 2.52 -3.06 15.94
CA THR A 15 2.09 -3.95 14.84
C THR A 15 2.73 -5.33 14.88
N TYR A 16 3.79 -5.53 15.68
CA TYR A 16 4.44 -6.83 15.84
C TYR A 16 3.50 -7.94 16.36
N PRO A 17 2.65 -7.70 17.39
CA PRO A 17 1.67 -8.70 17.82
C PRO A 17 0.74 -9.18 16.70
N LEU A 18 0.25 -8.26 15.86
CA LEU A 18 -0.60 -8.61 14.71
C LEU A 18 0.13 -9.51 13.70
N LEU A 19 1.43 -9.25 13.45
CA LEU A 19 2.25 -10.08 12.56
C LEU A 19 2.46 -11.51 13.11
N LEU A 20 2.45 -11.68 14.43
CA LEU A 20 2.55 -13.00 15.07
C LEU A 20 1.21 -13.74 15.08
N GLU A 21 0.12 -13.02 15.30
CA GLU A 21 -1.23 -13.57 15.45
C GLU A 21 -1.86 -13.93 14.10
N ASP A 22 -1.78 -13.05 13.10
CA ASP A 22 -2.44 -13.23 11.80
C ASP A 22 -1.51 -13.93 10.79
N PRO A 23 -1.70 -15.22 10.48
CA PRO A 23 -0.86 -15.96 9.53
C PRO A 23 -1.01 -15.47 8.09
N THR A 24 -2.00 -14.65 7.81
CA THR A 24 -2.23 -14.03 6.50
C THR A 24 -1.43 -12.73 6.35
N LEU A 25 -0.76 -12.27 7.41
CA LEU A 25 0.29 -11.28 7.34
C LEU A 25 1.66 -11.96 7.22
N TRP A 26 2.56 -11.31 6.49
CA TRP A 26 3.96 -11.78 6.36
C TRP A 26 4.99 -10.67 6.51
N CYS A 27 4.56 -9.40 6.44
CA CYS A 27 5.42 -8.29 6.80
C CYS A 27 4.66 -7.11 7.36
N ILE A 28 5.38 -6.22 8.04
CA ILE A 28 4.96 -4.85 8.28
C ILE A 28 5.93 -3.97 7.51
N SER A 29 5.45 -3.02 6.71
CA SER A 29 6.30 -2.05 6.02
C SER A 29 6.00 -0.64 6.51
N ALA A 30 7.04 0.17 6.62
CA ALA A 30 6.99 1.60 6.91
C ALA A 30 6.69 2.44 5.66
N TRP A 31 6.52 1.84 4.49
CA TRP A 31 6.48 2.55 3.22
C TRP A 31 5.10 2.56 2.58
N ASN A 32 4.69 3.72 2.09
CA ASN A 32 3.58 3.89 1.15
C ASN A 32 4.12 4.30 -0.23
N ASP A 33 4.02 3.41 -1.23
CA ASP A 33 4.47 3.69 -2.61
C ASP A 33 3.73 4.88 -3.27
N ASN A 34 2.49 5.17 -2.83
CA ASN A 34 1.72 6.34 -3.26
C ASN A 34 1.71 7.46 -2.20
N GLY A 35 2.66 7.45 -1.26
CA GLY A 35 2.74 8.34 -0.10
C GLY A 35 3.18 9.79 -0.39
N LYS A 36 2.86 10.33 -1.57
CA LYS A 36 3.25 11.70 -1.96
C LYS A 36 2.32 12.73 -1.32
N ILE A 37 2.82 13.96 -1.10
CA ILE A 37 1.97 15.09 -0.70
C ILE A 37 0.82 15.25 -1.72
N GLY A 38 -0.40 15.42 -1.21
CA GLY A 38 -1.62 15.49 -2.02
C GLY A 38 -2.25 14.13 -2.38
N LEU A 39 -1.54 13.02 -2.14
CA LEU A 39 -2.05 11.65 -2.27
C LEU A 39 -2.27 10.93 -0.92
N VAL A 40 -1.91 11.60 0.18
CA VAL A 40 -2.12 11.12 1.55
C VAL A 40 -2.95 12.10 2.35
N ASN A 41 -3.75 11.57 3.29
CA ASN A 41 -4.45 12.39 4.27
C ASN A 41 -3.53 12.70 5.46
N GLU A 42 -3.00 13.92 5.49
CA GLU A 42 -2.08 14.36 6.54
C GLU A 42 -2.73 14.48 7.92
N ASN A 43 -4.07 14.53 7.97
CA ASN A 43 -4.84 14.65 9.22
C ASN A 43 -5.08 13.30 9.89
N THR A 44 -4.72 12.18 9.26
CA THR A 44 -4.88 10.83 9.81
C THR A 44 -3.55 10.06 9.76
N PRO A 45 -2.48 10.55 10.40
CA PRO A 45 -1.18 9.88 10.40
C PRO A 45 -1.25 8.45 10.98
N GLU A 46 -2.21 8.18 11.86
CA GLU A 46 -2.48 6.90 12.51
C GLU A 46 -3.14 5.85 11.60
N GLN A 47 -3.67 6.24 10.44
CA GLN A 47 -4.35 5.29 9.55
C GLN A 47 -3.36 4.28 8.96
N LEU A 48 -3.65 3.00 9.17
CA LEU A 48 -2.93 1.86 8.58
C LEU A 48 -3.85 1.03 7.66
N TYR A 49 -3.24 0.26 6.76
CA TYR A 49 -3.93 -0.58 5.78
C TYR A 49 -3.22 -1.91 5.59
N ARG A 50 -3.94 -2.88 5.04
CA ARG A 50 -3.34 -4.07 4.43
C ARG A 50 -2.95 -3.78 2.98
N THR A 51 -1.92 -4.45 2.47
CA THR A 51 -1.48 -4.40 1.06
C THR A 51 -0.97 -5.77 0.61
N ASP A 52 -1.37 -6.21 -0.57
CA ASP A 52 -0.84 -7.41 -1.23
C ASP A 52 0.48 -7.11 -1.95
N PHE A 53 0.76 -5.84 -2.23
CA PHE A 53 2.04 -5.41 -2.77
C PHE A 53 3.08 -5.36 -1.64
N PHE A 54 4.17 -6.12 -1.77
CA PHE A 54 5.31 -6.04 -0.84
C PHE A 54 6.12 -4.74 -1.09
N PRO A 55 6.11 -3.78 -0.15
CA PRO A 55 6.74 -2.47 -0.38
C PRO A 55 8.24 -2.48 -0.05
N GLY A 56 8.64 -3.22 1.00
CA GLY A 56 9.99 -3.18 1.55
C GLY A 56 10.28 -1.87 2.29
N LEU A 57 11.40 -1.22 1.96
CA LEU A 57 11.79 0.14 2.38
C LEU A 57 11.56 0.46 3.88
N GLY A 58 12.14 -0.36 4.75
CA GLY A 58 11.90 -0.36 6.19
C GLY A 58 10.76 -1.31 6.52
N TRP A 59 11.07 -2.57 6.73
CA TRP A 59 10.07 -3.61 6.94
C TRP A 59 10.53 -4.63 7.97
N MET A 60 9.55 -5.23 8.64
CA MET A 60 9.70 -6.26 9.65
C MET A 60 9.18 -7.58 9.12
N LEU A 61 9.90 -8.66 9.44
CA LEU A 61 9.56 -10.05 9.16
C LEU A 61 9.79 -10.93 10.38
N THR A 62 9.14 -12.09 10.42
CA THR A 62 9.38 -13.08 11.46
C THR A 62 10.53 -14.02 11.10
N LYS A 63 11.15 -14.63 12.12
CA LYS A 63 12.14 -15.70 11.93
C LYS A 63 11.57 -16.86 11.09
N LYS A 64 10.30 -17.21 11.32
CA LYS A 64 9.59 -18.27 10.58
C LYS A 64 9.54 -17.96 9.08
N LEU A 65 9.22 -16.72 8.70
CA LEU A 65 9.24 -16.31 7.30
C LEU A 65 10.66 -16.38 6.73
N TRP A 66 11.68 -15.92 7.47
CA TRP A 66 13.06 -16.02 7.01
C TRP A 66 13.48 -17.48 6.73
N SER A 67 13.14 -18.41 7.62
CA SER A 67 13.40 -19.85 7.41
C SER A 67 12.70 -20.42 6.17
N GLU A 68 11.55 -19.87 5.76
CA GLU A 68 10.88 -20.23 4.51
C GLU A 68 11.62 -19.69 3.28
N LEU A 69 12.11 -18.44 3.34
CA LEU A 69 12.67 -17.74 2.18
C LEU A 69 14.14 -18.09 1.92
N CYS A 70 14.93 -18.30 2.97
CA CYS A 70 16.39 -18.44 2.85
C CYS A 70 16.81 -19.67 2.04
N THR A 71 16.02 -20.75 2.07
CA THR A 71 16.28 -22.01 1.33
C THR A 71 16.13 -21.87 -0.18
N LYS A 72 15.46 -20.82 -0.64
CA LYS A 72 15.15 -20.55 -2.05
C LYS A 72 15.51 -19.11 -2.44
N TRP A 73 16.42 -18.48 -1.70
CA TRP A 73 16.80 -17.08 -1.90
C TRP A 73 17.36 -16.87 -3.32
N PRO A 74 16.90 -15.84 -4.05
CA PRO A 74 17.29 -15.64 -5.44
C PRO A 74 18.71 -15.08 -5.54
N LYS A 75 19.35 -15.28 -6.68
CA LYS A 75 20.69 -14.72 -6.96
C LYS A 75 20.67 -13.20 -7.16
N SER A 76 19.53 -12.64 -7.57
CA SER A 76 19.35 -11.21 -7.85
C SER A 76 17.89 -10.79 -7.71
N TYR A 77 17.63 -9.47 -7.69
CA TYR A 77 16.29 -8.88 -7.68
C TYR A 77 15.35 -9.48 -6.61
N TRP A 78 15.86 -9.58 -5.38
CA TRP A 78 15.17 -10.26 -4.29
C TRP A 78 13.80 -9.66 -3.96
N ASP A 79 13.63 -8.35 -4.16
CA ASP A 79 12.40 -7.62 -3.89
C ASP A 79 11.34 -7.86 -4.97
N ASP A 80 11.72 -8.05 -6.23
CA ASP A 80 10.78 -8.49 -7.27
C ASP A 80 10.47 -9.98 -7.15
N TRP A 81 11.46 -10.80 -6.78
CA TRP A 81 11.24 -12.22 -6.50
C TRP A 81 10.27 -12.44 -5.35
N ILE A 82 10.41 -11.70 -4.24
CA ILE A 82 9.55 -11.90 -3.08
C ILE A 82 8.08 -11.53 -3.39
N ARG A 83 7.85 -10.57 -4.30
CA ARG A 83 6.50 -10.17 -4.77
C ARG A 83 5.79 -11.26 -5.58
N GLN A 84 6.51 -12.26 -6.08
CA GLN A 84 5.92 -13.36 -6.87
C GLN A 84 4.95 -14.20 -6.02
N PRO A 85 3.88 -14.75 -6.63
CA PRO A 85 2.87 -15.52 -5.91
C PRO A 85 3.43 -16.75 -5.18
N ASN A 86 4.49 -17.39 -5.70
CA ASN A 86 5.14 -18.55 -5.08
C ASN A 86 5.83 -18.22 -3.74
N GLN A 87 6.17 -16.95 -3.53
CA GLN A 87 6.76 -16.43 -2.31
C GLN A 87 5.67 -15.80 -1.44
N ARG A 88 4.90 -14.87 -2.01
CA ARG A 88 3.84 -14.14 -1.30
C ARG A 88 2.77 -15.06 -0.72
N LYS A 89 2.36 -16.11 -1.45
CA LYS A 89 1.33 -17.08 -1.02
C LYS A 89 0.07 -16.42 -0.47
N GLU A 90 -0.43 -15.41 -1.19
CA GLU A 90 -1.63 -14.65 -0.84
C GLU A 90 -1.58 -13.91 0.51
N ARG A 91 -0.40 -13.78 1.12
CA ARG A 91 -0.19 -13.00 2.36
C ARG A 91 -0.06 -11.52 2.04
N ALA A 92 -0.46 -10.69 3.00
CA ALA A 92 -0.45 -9.23 2.92
C ALA A 92 0.55 -8.62 3.91
N CYS A 93 0.95 -7.38 3.67
CA CYS A 93 1.66 -6.58 4.66
C CYS A 93 0.76 -5.50 5.24
N ILE A 94 1.06 -5.04 6.45
CA ILE A 94 0.54 -3.76 6.93
C ILE A 94 1.41 -2.63 6.38
N ARG A 95 0.78 -1.55 5.90
CA ARG A 95 1.41 -0.32 5.44
C ARG A 95 0.69 0.90 6.01
N PRO A 96 1.38 2.03 6.20
CA PRO A 96 0.74 3.25 6.70
C PRO A 96 0.09 4.12 5.61
N GLU A 97 -0.76 5.07 6.01
CA GLU A 97 -1.18 6.21 5.19
C GLU A 97 0.01 7.11 4.87
N ILE A 98 0.75 7.54 5.90
CA ILE A 98 1.96 8.37 5.76
C ILE A 98 3.19 7.51 6.07
N SER A 99 4.17 7.50 5.19
CA SER A 99 5.37 6.66 5.35
C SER A 99 6.15 6.99 6.62
N ARG A 100 6.65 5.95 7.29
CA ARG A 100 7.54 5.99 8.45
C ARG A 100 9.01 5.95 8.05
N THR A 101 9.28 5.86 6.75
CA THR A 101 10.60 5.95 6.14
C THR A 101 10.57 6.86 4.93
N LYS A 102 11.73 7.47 4.63
CA LYS A 102 11.99 8.24 3.41
C LYS A 102 13.38 7.89 2.90
N THR A 103 13.52 7.67 1.59
CA THR A 103 14.85 7.47 0.98
C THR A 103 15.49 8.81 0.61
N PHE A 104 16.79 8.93 0.86
CA PHE A 104 17.65 10.01 0.39
C PHE A 104 18.68 9.52 -0.64
N GLY A 105 18.62 8.25 -1.03
CA GLY A 105 19.55 7.60 -1.94
C GLY A 105 19.30 7.97 -3.41
N LYS A 106 19.75 9.16 -3.83
CA LYS A 106 19.70 9.58 -5.24
C LYS A 106 20.59 8.72 -6.15
N ILE A 107 21.75 8.28 -5.63
CA ILE A 107 22.72 7.45 -6.34
C ILE A 107 22.63 6.03 -5.76
N GLY A 108 22.29 5.07 -6.61
CA GLY A 108 22.14 3.67 -6.25
C GLY A 108 22.10 2.76 -7.48
N VAL A 109 21.87 1.46 -7.27
CA VAL A 109 21.95 0.40 -8.30
C VAL A 109 20.99 0.63 -9.48
N SER A 110 19.94 1.46 -9.32
CA SER A 110 18.90 1.71 -10.32
C SER A 110 19.09 2.98 -11.18
N ASN A 111 20.28 3.60 -11.17
CA ASN A 111 20.59 4.81 -11.96
C ASN A 111 19.63 6.01 -11.71
N GLY A 112 18.96 6.07 -10.56
CA GLY A 112 18.23 7.26 -10.08
C GLY A 112 16.91 7.62 -10.79
N LEU A 113 16.56 6.99 -11.93
CA LEU A 113 15.35 7.32 -12.72
C LEU A 113 14.04 7.15 -11.93
N PHE A 114 13.93 6.10 -11.12
CA PHE A 114 12.76 5.85 -10.29
C PHE A 114 12.71 6.74 -9.04
N PHE A 115 13.88 7.10 -8.51
CA PHE A 115 14.02 8.02 -7.39
C PHE A 115 13.53 9.43 -7.75
N GLU A 116 13.95 9.94 -8.91
CA GLU A 116 13.62 11.29 -9.37
C GLU A 116 12.14 11.49 -9.71
N LYS A 117 11.45 10.44 -10.17
CA LYS A 117 10.02 10.52 -10.54
C LYS A 117 9.06 10.22 -9.39
N HIS A 118 9.43 9.33 -8.47
CA HIS A 118 8.52 8.82 -7.44
C HIS A 118 9.08 8.94 -6.03
N LEU A 119 10.21 8.27 -5.74
CA LEU A 119 10.62 8.04 -4.35
C LEU A 119 10.96 9.30 -3.56
N LYS A 120 11.59 10.32 -4.19
CA LYS A 120 11.98 11.55 -3.49
C LYS A 120 10.79 12.38 -2.98
N TYR A 121 9.60 12.15 -3.54
CA TYR A 121 8.38 12.88 -3.21
C TYR A 121 7.56 12.22 -2.10
N ILE A 122 7.97 11.05 -1.62
CA ILE A 122 7.28 10.37 -0.53
C ILE A 122 7.48 11.16 0.77
N LYS A 123 6.35 11.45 1.42
CA LYS A 123 6.30 12.23 2.65
C LYS A 123 6.75 11.35 3.82
N LEU A 124 7.74 11.83 4.57
CA LEU A 124 8.08 11.28 5.88
C LEU A 124 7.09 11.81 6.91
N ASN A 125 6.53 10.92 7.73
CA ASN A 125 5.71 11.33 8.86
C ASN A 125 6.55 12.14 9.87
N GLY A 126 6.03 13.31 10.27
CA GLY A 126 6.66 14.18 11.26
C GLY A 126 5.97 14.20 12.62
N LEU A 127 4.83 13.51 12.76
CA LEU A 127 4.02 13.52 13.98
C LEU A 127 4.15 12.19 14.73
N PHE A 128 4.34 12.23 16.04
CA PHE A 128 4.39 11.01 16.83
C PHE A 128 2.97 10.44 17.02
N VAL A 129 2.74 9.21 16.57
CA VAL A 129 1.47 8.49 16.80
C VAL A 129 1.69 7.39 17.84
N PRO A 130 0.98 7.40 18.98
CA PRO A 130 1.14 6.40 20.04
C PRO A 130 0.41 5.10 19.72
N PHE A 131 0.83 4.38 18.67
CA PHE A 131 0.17 3.17 18.18
C PHE A 131 -0.02 2.07 19.24
N THR A 132 0.90 1.95 20.20
CA THR A 132 0.79 0.95 21.30
C THR A 132 -0.40 1.20 22.22
N LYS A 133 -1.00 2.39 22.14
CA LYS A 133 -2.21 2.77 22.90
C LYS A 133 -3.49 2.65 22.08
N MET A 134 -3.41 2.22 20.83
CA MET A 134 -4.54 2.11 19.90
C MET A 134 -4.99 0.67 19.75
N ASP A 135 -6.28 0.48 19.45
CA ASP A 135 -6.77 -0.81 18.98
C ASP A 135 -6.48 -0.95 17.48
N LEU A 136 -5.63 -1.91 17.13
CA LEU A 136 -5.23 -2.20 15.75
C LEU A 136 -5.88 -3.48 15.21
N ASN A 137 -6.84 -4.08 15.93
CA ASN A 137 -7.51 -5.33 15.53
C ASN A 137 -8.31 -5.19 14.24
N TYR A 138 -8.65 -3.96 13.84
CA TYR A 138 -9.26 -3.68 12.54
C TYR A 138 -8.38 -4.12 11.35
N LEU A 139 -7.07 -4.34 11.57
CA LEU A 139 -6.12 -4.82 10.56
C LEU A 139 -6.06 -6.35 10.44
N LEU A 140 -6.66 -7.10 11.37
CA LEU A 140 -6.78 -8.56 11.25
C LEU A 140 -7.65 -8.89 10.05
N LYS A 141 -7.26 -9.91 9.27
CA LYS A 141 -7.84 -10.14 7.93
C LYS A 141 -9.37 -10.20 7.92
N ASP A 142 -9.99 -10.95 8.82
CA ASP A 142 -11.44 -11.16 8.78
C ASP A 142 -12.21 -9.86 9.09
N THR A 143 -11.73 -9.08 10.05
CA THR A 143 -12.24 -7.73 10.35
C THR A 143 -12.00 -6.78 9.18
N TYR A 144 -10.79 -6.78 8.63
CA TYR A 144 -10.43 -5.90 7.52
C TYR A 144 -11.23 -6.20 6.25
N ASP A 145 -11.40 -7.47 5.88
CA ASP A 145 -12.21 -7.87 4.73
C ASP A 145 -13.70 -7.54 4.93
N SER A 146 -14.25 -7.77 6.12
CA SER A 146 -15.67 -7.51 6.39
C SER A 146 -16.00 -6.03 6.55
N GLU A 147 -15.04 -5.22 6.98
CA GLU A 147 -15.23 -3.78 7.13
C GLU A 147 -14.72 -2.98 5.94
N PHE A 148 -13.41 -3.01 5.68
CA PHE A 148 -12.78 -2.15 4.68
C PHE A 148 -13.24 -2.51 3.27
N VAL A 149 -13.15 -3.78 2.87
CA VAL A 149 -13.48 -4.19 1.49
C VAL A 149 -14.95 -3.97 1.20
N VAL A 150 -15.84 -4.30 2.15
CA VAL A 150 -17.27 -4.05 2.02
C VAL A 150 -17.56 -2.56 1.89
N LYS A 151 -16.99 -1.71 2.76
CA LYS A 151 -17.16 -0.24 2.69
C LYS A 151 -16.70 0.31 1.35
N VAL A 152 -15.56 -0.14 0.81
CA VAL A 152 -15.06 0.27 -0.52
C VAL A 152 -16.09 -0.01 -1.62
N TYR A 153 -16.71 -1.19 -1.61
CA TYR A 153 -17.68 -1.55 -2.65
C TYR A 153 -19.05 -0.90 -2.45
N GLN A 154 -19.39 -0.47 -1.23
CA GLN A 154 -20.56 0.36 -0.93
C GLN A 154 -20.38 1.84 -1.31
N SER A 155 -19.14 2.32 -1.37
CA SER A 155 -18.84 3.70 -1.79
C SER A 155 -19.38 4.01 -3.21
N PRO A 156 -19.92 5.23 -3.44
CA PRO A 156 -20.42 5.63 -4.75
C PRO A 156 -19.35 5.54 -5.84
N VAL A 157 -19.76 5.08 -7.02
CA VAL A 157 -18.91 5.07 -8.21
C VAL A 157 -18.94 6.46 -8.85
N VAL A 158 -17.76 7.01 -9.10
CA VAL A 158 -17.57 8.32 -9.74
C VAL A 158 -16.57 8.21 -10.89
N SER A 159 -16.61 9.16 -11.81
CA SER A 159 -15.60 9.34 -12.84
C SER A 159 -14.41 10.17 -12.34
N TYR A 160 -13.28 10.06 -13.04
CA TYR A 160 -12.16 10.98 -12.80
C TYR A 160 -12.54 12.44 -13.03
N GLN A 161 -13.42 12.73 -13.99
CA GLN A 161 -13.79 14.11 -14.31
C GLN A 161 -14.57 14.75 -13.16
N GLU A 162 -15.54 14.04 -12.59
CA GLU A 162 -16.29 14.49 -11.41
C GLU A 162 -15.36 14.75 -10.22
N LEU A 163 -14.39 13.85 -9.99
CA LEU A 163 -13.40 13.99 -8.93
C LEU A 163 -12.47 15.20 -9.18
N LYS A 164 -12.03 15.39 -10.43
CA LYS A 164 -11.13 16.50 -10.80
C LYS A 164 -11.83 17.84 -10.71
N GLU A 165 -13.09 17.93 -11.10
CA GLU A 165 -13.88 19.16 -11.10
C GLU A 165 -14.57 19.45 -9.76
N ASP A 166 -14.42 18.56 -8.77
CA ASP A 166 -15.05 18.67 -7.45
C ASP A 166 -16.59 18.74 -7.52
N LYS A 167 -17.18 17.92 -8.41
CA LYS A 167 -18.64 17.85 -8.66
C LYS A 167 -19.35 16.75 -7.87
N ILE A 168 -18.68 16.15 -6.90
CA ILE A 168 -19.21 15.02 -6.12
C ILE A 168 -19.96 15.58 -4.90
N VAL A 169 -21.29 15.44 -4.90
CA VAL A 169 -22.16 15.92 -3.82
C VAL A 169 -22.09 15.04 -2.57
N TYR A 170 -21.93 13.72 -2.75
CA TYR A 170 -21.82 12.77 -1.63
C TYR A 170 -20.68 13.17 -0.69
N ASP A 171 -20.88 13.13 0.62
CA ASP A 171 -19.81 13.34 1.60
C ASP A 171 -19.21 11.99 2.04
N GLY A 172 -17.89 11.83 1.90
CA GLY A 172 -17.19 10.59 2.24
C GLY A 172 -16.43 9.91 1.08
N PRO A 173 -15.99 8.66 1.27
CA PRO A 173 -15.17 7.96 0.29
C PRO A 173 -15.89 7.64 -1.01
N VAL A 174 -15.17 7.63 -2.13
CA VAL A 174 -15.69 7.29 -3.46
C VAL A 174 -14.83 6.26 -4.15
N ARG A 175 -15.36 5.64 -5.20
CA ARG A 175 -14.69 4.59 -5.96
C ARG A 175 -14.64 4.90 -7.45
N ILE A 176 -13.46 4.78 -8.04
CA ILE A 176 -13.27 4.75 -9.50
C ILE A 176 -13.03 3.30 -9.90
N VAL A 177 -13.86 2.79 -10.80
CA VAL A 177 -13.78 1.38 -11.22
C VAL A 177 -12.83 1.22 -12.40
N TYR A 178 -12.04 0.14 -12.40
CA TYR A 178 -11.30 -0.33 -13.56
C TYR A 178 -11.66 -1.79 -13.88
N HIS A 179 -11.65 -2.14 -15.17
CA HIS A 179 -11.96 -3.49 -15.65
C HIS A 179 -10.77 -4.17 -16.33
N THR A 180 -9.80 -3.38 -16.80
CA THR A 180 -8.66 -3.87 -17.59
C THR A 180 -7.37 -3.22 -17.11
N LYS A 181 -6.24 -3.85 -17.47
CA LYS A 181 -4.90 -3.32 -17.23
C LYS A 181 -4.74 -1.90 -17.74
N ASP A 182 -5.20 -1.65 -18.97
CA ASP A 182 -5.04 -0.34 -19.61
C ASP A 182 -5.93 0.72 -18.96
N ALA A 183 -7.14 0.34 -18.52
CA ALA A 183 -8.00 1.24 -17.75
C ALA A 183 -7.36 1.61 -16.41
N PHE A 184 -6.77 0.64 -15.70
CA PHE A 184 -6.01 0.90 -14.48
C PHE A 184 -4.85 1.87 -14.76
N LYS A 185 -3.99 1.57 -15.73
CA LYS A 185 -2.81 2.39 -16.05
C LYS A 185 -3.20 3.83 -16.40
N ARG A 186 -4.23 4.01 -17.24
CA ARG A 186 -4.73 5.35 -17.58
C ARG A 186 -5.24 6.11 -16.36
N ASN A 187 -6.10 5.49 -15.55
CA ASN A 187 -6.65 6.12 -14.35
C ASN A 187 -5.54 6.45 -13.34
N ALA A 188 -4.64 5.50 -13.05
CA ALA A 188 -3.52 5.68 -12.13
C ALA A 188 -2.64 6.87 -12.57
N LYS A 189 -2.28 6.95 -13.86
CA LYS A 189 -1.50 8.06 -14.42
C LYS A 189 -2.22 9.40 -14.28
N MET A 190 -3.51 9.46 -14.58
CA MET A 190 -4.32 10.68 -14.46
C MET A 190 -4.47 11.16 -13.00
N LEU A 191 -4.42 10.23 -12.05
CA LEU A 191 -4.48 10.47 -10.62
C LEU A 191 -3.10 10.70 -9.98
N GLY A 192 -2.01 10.56 -10.73
CA GLY A 192 -0.63 10.71 -10.21
C GLY A 192 -0.13 9.54 -9.38
N LEU A 193 -0.83 8.40 -9.41
CA LEU A 193 -0.46 7.15 -8.75
C LEU A 193 0.64 6.42 -9.53
N MET A 194 1.29 5.48 -8.87
CA MET A 194 2.13 4.49 -9.55
C MET A 194 1.26 3.54 -10.38
N ASP A 195 1.60 3.39 -11.66
CA ASP A 195 0.83 2.63 -12.66
C ASP A 195 1.49 1.29 -13.06
N ASP A 196 2.61 0.94 -12.42
CA ASP A 196 3.31 -0.33 -12.65
C ASP A 196 2.72 -1.47 -11.82
N PHE A 197 2.89 -2.69 -12.33
CA PHE A 197 2.50 -3.92 -11.66
C PHE A 197 3.74 -4.76 -11.32
N ARG A 198 3.61 -5.59 -10.28
CA ARG A 198 4.54 -6.70 -10.01
C ARG A 198 3.73 -7.98 -9.81
N SER A 199 3.93 -8.95 -10.70
CA SER A 199 3.15 -10.19 -10.73
C SER A 199 1.64 -9.93 -10.69
N GLY A 200 1.17 -8.99 -11.50
CA GLY A 200 -0.23 -8.58 -11.56
C GLY A 200 -0.72 -7.67 -10.42
N VAL A 201 0.09 -7.41 -9.39
CA VAL A 201 -0.29 -6.61 -8.22
C VAL A 201 0.10 -5.14 -8.44
N PRO A 202 -0.86 -4.20 -8.42
CA PRO A 202 -0.54 -2.78 -8.42
C PRO A 202 0.00 -2.31 -7.06
N ARG A 203 0.77 -1.22 -7.07
CA ARG A 203 1.38 -0.62 -5.88
C ARG A 203 0.33 -0.26 -4.82
N MET A 204 0.57 -0.65 -3.56
CA MET A 204 -0.33 -0.46 -2.41
C MET A 204 -1.71 -1.13 -2.53
N ALA A 205 -1.92 -1.98 -3.52
CA ALA A 205 -3.21 -2.60 -3.71
C ALA A 205 -3.49 -3.67 -2.64
N TYR A 206 -4.73 -3.74 -2.17
CA TYR A 206 -5.26 -4.89 -1.44
C TYR A 206 -6.50 -5.40 -2.17
N ARG A 207 -6.47 -6.66 -2.65
CA ARG A 207 -7.51 -7.22 -3.52
C ARG A 207 -7.78 -6.36 -4.76
N GLY A 208 -6.69 -5.80 -5.31
CA GLY A 208 -6.71 -4.85 -6.43
C GLY A 208 -7.11 -3.41 -6.07
N ILE A 209 -7.60 -3.14 -4.86
CA ILE A 209 -8.03 -1.80 -4.44
C ILE A 209 -6.82 -0.96 -4.07
N VAL A 210 -6.58 0.13 -4.80
CA VAL A 210 -5.60 1.16 -4.43
C VAL A 210 -6.34 2.32 -3.76
N THR A 211 -6.05 2.55 -2.49
CA THR A 211 -6.67 3.63 -1.69
C THR A 211 -5.68 4.77 -1.50
N PHE A 212 -6.15 5.98 -1.76
CA PHE A 212 -5.36 7.21 -1.69
C PHE A 212 -6.26 8.40 -1.36
N PHE A 213 -5.64 9.50 -0.95
CA PHE A 213 -6.35 10.75 -0.73
C PHE A 213 -6.28 11.62 -2.00
N TYR A 214 -7.33 12.34 -2.32
CA TYR A 214 -7.34 13.28 -3.44
C TYR A 214 -8.31 14.41 -3.13
N LYS A 215 -7.84 15.67 -3.19
CA LYS A 215 -8.65 16.86 -2.95
C LYS A 215 -9.60 16.73 -1.75
N LYS A 216 -9.03 16.45 -0.57
CA LYS A 216 -9.75 16.33 0.71
C LYS A 216 -10.67 15.09 0.84
N ARG A 217 -10.56 14.11 -0.06
CA ARG A 217 -11.42 12.92 -0.09
C ARG A 217 -10.63 11.63 -0.22
N ILE A 218 -11.10 10.57 0.42
CA ILE A 218 -10.60 9.21 0.21
C ILE A 218 -11.16 8.66 -1.09
N VAL A 219 -10.28 8.15 -1.95
CA VAL A 219 -10.63 7.58 -3.24
C VAL A 219 -10.07 6.17 -3.35
N HIS A 220 -10.90 5.26 -3.86
CA HIS A 220 -10.54 3.89 -4.13
C HIS A 220 -10.50 3.66 -5.64
N LEU A 221 -9.32 3.41 -6.21
CA LEU A 221 -9.20 2.86 -7.55
C LEU A 221 -9.31 1.34 -7.42
N ALA A 222 -10.44 0.78 -7.81
CA ALA A 222 -10.81 -0.60 -7.48
C ALA A 222 -11.27 -1.40 -8.69
N PRO A 223 -11.04 -2.73 -8.71
CA PRO A 223 -11.61 -3.59 -9.73
C PRO A 223 -13.13 -3.73 -9.54
N SER A 224 -13.75 -4.56 -10.38
CA SER A 224 -15.16 -4.96 -10.20
C SER A 224 -15.35 -5.82 -8.94
N PHE A 225 -16.55 -5.79 -8.36
CA PHE A 225 -16.89 -6.57 -7.15
C PHE A 225 -16.64 -8.08 -7.30
N ASN A 226 -16.76 -8.61 -8.53
CA ASN A 226 -16.51 -10.01 -8.86
C ASN A 226 -15.01 -10.33 -9.12
N TRP A 227 -14.08 -9.51 -8.62
CA TRP A 227 -12.64 -9.74 -8.73
C TRP A 227 -12.26 -11.12 -8.15
N LYS A 228 -11.51 -11.91 -8.92
CA LYS A 228 -11.18 -13.32 -8.60
C LYS A 228 -9.71 -13.57 -8.22
N GLY A 229 -8.89 -12.53 -8.19
CA GLY A 229 -7.44 -12.69 -8.01
C GLY A 229 -6.64 -11.81 -8.97
N TYR A 230 -5.32 -11.80 -8.78
CA TYR A 230 -4.40 -11.07 -9.63
C TYR A 230 -4.14 -11.83 -10.94
N ASP A 231 -4.24 -11.12 -12.07
CA ASP A 231 -3.83 -11.63 -13.36
C ASP A 231 -2.32 -11.44 -13.53
N LEU A 232 -1.57 -12.53 -13.51
CA LEU A 232 -0.12 -12.50 -13.57
C LEU A 232 0.42 -11.98 -14.91
N SER A 233 -0.40 -11.89 -15.96
CA SER A 233 -0.04 -11.28 -17.24
C SER A 233 -0.02 -9.74 -17.19
N TRP A 234 -0.47 -9.13 -16.09
CA TRP A 234 -0.44 -7.69 -15.93
C TRP A 234 0.94 -7.21 -15.45
N SER A 235 1.66 -6.58 -16.39
CA SER A 235 2.95 -5.91 -16.26
C SER A 235 2.86 -4.43 -16.61
#